data_AF-A0A6N9TYH0-F1
#
_entry.id   AF-A0A6N9TYH0-F1
#
_cell.length_a   1.000
_cell.length_b   1.000
_cell.length_c   1.000
_cell.angle_alpha   90.00
_cell.angle_beta   90.00
_cell.angle_gamma   90.00
#
_symmetry.space_group_name_H-M   'P 1'
#
loop_
_entity.id
_entity.type
_entity.pdbx_description
1 polymer ?
#
loop_
_entity_poly.entity_id
_entity_poly.type
_entity_poly.pdbx_seq_one_letter_code
_entity_poly.pdbx_strand_id
1 'polypeptide(L)'
;MDETEFWEIVDSTREAAEGDPDDHAEVLVERLVRLDPESVLDFARHFEARYNRAYRWDVWGAAAVLLGGADDDAFDSFRCWLIGQGREVFEGAVQDPDTLAEILEDFDEEFDGDGEELGYAADEAYEQLTGVVSPDLGLPPQPQQPEGTPLDPDDEAALAERFPMLWERFGAM
;
A
#
# COMPACT_ATOMS: atom_id res chain seq x y z
N MET A 1 -18.94 1.86 5.62
CA MET A 1 -18.51 2.94 4.69
C MET A 1 -18.44 2.44 3.26
N ASP A 2 -18.63 3.35 2.30
CA ASP A 2 -18.42 3.07 0.88
C ASP A 2 -16.97 3.33 0.43
N GLU A 3 -16.68 3.05 -0.84
CA GLU A 3 -15.35 3.19 -1.41
C GLU A 3 -14.84 4.64 -1.44
N THR A 4 -15.75 5.61 -1.63
CA THR A 4 -15.41 7.03 -1.68
C THR A 4 -14.99 7.51 -0.31
N GLU A 5 -15.77 7.18 0.72
CA GLU A 5 -15.45 7.53 2.11
C GLU A 5 -14.13 6.91 2.58
N PHE A 6 -13.83 5.67 2.16
CA PHE A 6 -12.53 5.03 2.43
C PHE A 6 -11.37 5.88 1.91
N TRP A 7 -11.41 6.28 0.64
CA TRP A 7 -10.35 7.08 0.03
C TRP A 7 -10.25 8.48 0.63
N GLU A 8 -11.38 9.12 0.95
CA GLU A 8 -11.40 10.41 1.64
C GLU A 8 -10.69 10.34 3.00
N ILE A 9 -10.88 9.26 3.75
CA ILE A 9 -10.17 9.05 5.02
C ILE A 9 -8.66 8.94 4.77
N VAL A 10 -8.24 8.04 3.88
CA VAL A 10 -6.81 7.83 3.54
C VAL A 10 -6.14 9.12 3.12
N ASP A 11 -6.74 9.87 2.19
CA ASP A 11 -6.18 11.12 1.68
C ASP A 11 -6.09 12.17 2.80
N SER A 12 -7.15 12.33 3.59
CA SER A 12 -7.16 13.33 4.67
C SER A 12 -6.14 13.05 5.78
N THR A 13 -5.87 11.77 6.07
CA THR A 13 -4.90 11.38 7.09
C THR A 13 -3.49 11.47 6.54
N ARG A 14 -3.27 11.18 5.24
CA ARG A 14 -1.98 11.37 4.57
C ARG A 14 -1.58 12.84 4.57
N GLU A 15 -2.51 13.73 4.19
CA GLU A 15 -2.29 15.18 4.18
C GLU A 15 -1.95 15.71 5.57
N ALA A 16 -2.58 15.18 6.62
CA ALA A 16 -2.34 15.58 7.99
C ALA A 16 -1.00 15.07 8.55
N ALA A 17 -0.46 13.99 8.01
CA ALA A 17 0.84 13.41 8.34
C ALA A 17 1.99 13.98 7.47
N GLU A 18 1.71 14.94 6.59
CA GLU A 18 2.70 15.57 5.70
C GLU A 18 3.46 14.57 4.81
N GLY A 19 2.88 13.39 4.55
CA GLY A 19 3.43 12.35 3.68
C GLY A 19 4.28 11.28 4.37
N ASP A 20 4.58 11.40 5.67
CA ASP A 20 5.31 10.39 6.44
C ASP A 20 4.41 9.17 6.74
N PRO A 21 4.81 7.93 6.37
CA PRO A 21 3.95 6.76 6.53
C PRO A 21 3.67 6.34 7.97
N ASP A 22 4.62 6.52 8.88
CA ASP A 22 4.46 6.17 10.30
C ASP A 22 3.49 7.15 10.96
N ASP A 23 3.69 8.46 10.76
CA ASP A 23 2.77 9.49 11.22
C ASP A 23 1.38 9.30 10.56
N HIS A 24 1.32 8.85 9.30
CA HIS A 24 0.07 8.57 8.60
C HIS A 24 -0.71 7.43 9.27
N ALA A 25 -0.03 6.36 9.69
CA ALA A 25 -0.66 5.27 10.41
C ALA A 25 -1.25 5.75 11.76
N GLU A 26 -0.50 6.53 12.53
CA GLU A 26 -0.98 7.10 13.80
C GLU A 26 -2.24 7.97 13.59
N VAL A 27 -2.18 8.90 12.62
CA VAL A 27 -3.29 9.80 12.30
C VAL A 27 -4.50 9.02 11.76
N LEU A 28 -4.26 7.93 11.01
CA LEU A 28 -5.31 7.05 10.51
C LEU A 28 -6.03 6.34 11.67
N VAL A 29 -5.29 5.77 12.63
CA VAL A 29 -5.88 5.18 13.85
C VAL A 29 -6.72 6.21 14.58
N GLU A 30 -6.20 7.41 14.84
CA GLU A 30 -6.93 8.50 15.52
C GLU A 30 -8.23 8.89 14.80
N ARG A 31 -8.24 8.82 13.47
CA ARG A 31 -9.41 9.11 12.65
C ARG A 31 -10.44 7.98 12.72
N LEU A 32 -9.99 6.73 12.71
CA LEU A 32 -10.83 5.54 12.73
C LEU A 32 -11.50 5.32 14.09
N VAL A 33 -10.82 5.60 15.21
CA VAL A 33 -11.43 5.48 16.57
C VAL A 33 -12.54 6.50 16.84
N ARG A 34 -12.76 7.46 15.94
CA ARG A 34 -13.90 8.41 15.99
C ARG A 34 -15.13 7.90 15.23
N LEU A 35 -15.00 6.76 14.54
CA LEU A 35 -16.10 6.07 13.87
C LEU A 35 -16.72 5.01 14.79
N ASP A 36 -17.83 4.42 14.35
CA ASP A 36 -18.36 3.22 14.97
C ASP A 36 -17.60 1.96 14.51
N PRO A 37 -17.61 0.87 15.30
CA PRO A 37 -16.85 -0.35 14.95
C PRO A 37 -17.25 -0.99 13.62
N GLU A 38 -18.51 -0.88 13.18
CA GLU A 38 -18.95 -1.44 11.89
C GLU A 38 -18.30 -0.68 10.73
N SER A 39 -18.23 0.65 10.84
CA SER A 39 -17.50 1.48 9.88
C SER A 39 -16.00 1.17 9.83
N VAL A 40 -15.35 0.89 10.96
CA VAL A 40 -13.93 0.48 10.98
C VAL A 40 -13.73 -0.87 10.27
N LEU A 41 -14.64 -1.83 10.46
CA LEU A 41 -14.58 -3.09 9.72
C LEU A 41 -14.83 -2.93 8.22
N ASP A 42 -15.69 -1.99 7.83
CA ASP A 42 -15.85 -1.65 6.41
C ASP A 42 -14.57 -1.01 5.83
N PHE A 43 -13.88 -0.15 6.59
CA PHE A 43 -12.57 0.37 6.21
C PHE A 43 -11.56 -0.77 6.01
N ALA A 44 -11.46 -1.68 6.97
CA ALA A 44 -10.58 -2.86 6.91
C ALA A 44 -10.86 -3.71 5.67
N ARG A 45 -12.14 -3.94 5.32
CA ARG A 45 -12.51 -4.67 4.09
C ARG A 45 -12.05 -3.96 2.83
N HIS A 46 -12.15 -2.63 2.77
CA HIS A 46 -11.68 -1.86 1.63
C HIS A 46 -10.15 -1.92 1.50
N PHE A 47 -9.43 -1.81 2.61
CA PHE A 47 -7.99 -1.90 2.67
C PHE A 47 -7.52 -3.30 2.21
N GLU A 48 -8.04 -4.35 2.81
CA GLU A 48 -7.69 -5.75 2.51
C GLU A 48 -8.01 -6.12 1.05
N ALA A 49 -9.13 -5.64 0.50
CA ALA A 49 -9.45 -5.86 -0.91
C ALA A 49 -8.39 -5.25 -1.86
N ARG A 50 -7.81 -4.10 -1.48
CA ARG A 50 -6.77 -3.42 -2.25
C ARG A 50 -5.40 -4.07 -2.05
N TYR A 51 -5.09 -4.45 -0.82
CA TYR A 51 -3.89 -5.20 -0.47
C TYR A 51 -3.76 -6.46 -1.32
N ASN A 52 -4.87 -7.21 -1.44
CA ASN A 52 -4.96 -8.39 -2.30
C ASN A 52 -4.86 -8.06 -3.80
N ARG A 53 -5.48 -6.96 -4.24
CA ARG A 53 -5.46 -6.54 -5.66
C ARG A 53 -4.07 -6.08 -6.12
N ALA A 54 -3.27 -5.54 -5.20
CA ALA A 54 -1.89 -5.14 -5.46
C ALA A 54 -0.90 -6.32 -5.42
N TYR A 55 -1.35 -7.54 -5.06
CA TYR A 55 -0.49 -8.72 -5.05
C TYR A 55 -0.22 -9.25 -6.47
N ARG A 56 0.66 -8.55 -7.18
CA ARG A 56 0.97 -8.76 -8.60
C ARG A 56 2.47 -8.68 -8.84
N TRP A 57 2.97 -9.49 -9.77
CA TRP A 57 4.40 -9.51 -10.12
C TRP A 57 4.90 -8.20 -10.69
N ASP A 58 4.05 -7.48 -11.42
CA ASP A 58 4.41 -6.18 -11.99
C ASP A 58 4.50 -5.09 -10.91
N VAL A 59 3.62 -5.09 -9.91
CA VAL A 59 3.71 -4.19 -8.75
C VAL A 59 4.93 -4.54 -7.88
N TRP A 60 5.24 -5.82 -7.69
CA TRP A 60 6.45 -6.25 -6.95
C TRP A 60 7.72 -5.78 -7.67
N GLY A 61 7.80 -5.96 -8.99
CA GLY A 61 8.95 -5.46 -9.75
C GLY A 61 9.15 -3.95 -9.62
N ALA A 62 8.07 -3.16 -9.62
CA ALA A 62 8.16 -1.73 -9.38
C ALA A 62 8.63 -1.39 -7.95
N ALA A 63 8.13 -2.12 -6.94
CA ALA A 63 8.63 -2.01 -5.57
C ALA A 63 10.13 -2.29 -5.49
N ALA A 64 10.61 -3.35 -6.16
CA ALA A 64 12.02 -3.70 -6.19
C ALA A 64 12.88 -2.61 -6.86
N VAL A 65 12.39 -1.92 -7.91
CA VAL A 65 13.12 -0.80 -8.50
C VAL A 65 13.19 0.40 -7.55
N LEU A 66 12.08 0.75 -6.90
CA LEU A 66 12.00 1.90 -6.00
C LEU A 66 12.82 1.70 -4.72
N LEU A 67 12.78 0.50 -4.15
CA LEU A 67 13.43 0.15 -2.88
C LEU A 67 14.86 -0.39 -3.04
N GLY A 68 15.37 -0.54 -4.27
CA GLY A 68 16.67 -1.17 -4.54
C GLY A 68 16.70 -2.68 -4.22
N GLY A 69 15.55 -3.35 -4.32
CA GLY A 69 15.28 -4.73 -3.97
C GLY A 69 14.03 -4.84 -3.10
N ALA A 70 13.29 -5.95 -3.20
CA ALA A 70 12.11 -6.18 -2.36
C ALA A 70 11.94 -7.68 -2.11
N ASP A 71 12.12 -8.12 -0.88
CA ASP A 71 11.69 -9.44 -0.42
C ASP A 71 10.18 -9.45 -0.13
N ASP A 72 9.65 -10.59 0.34
CA ASP A 72 8.22 -10.72 0.63
C ASP A 72 7.75 -9.67 1.65
N ASP A 73 8.52 -9.44 2.73
CA ASP A 73 8.14 -8.51 3.80
C ASP A 73 8.17 -7.05 3.28
N ALA A 74 9.22 -6.66 2.55
CA ALA A 74 9.28 -5.34 1.93
C ALA A 74 8.16 -5.11 0.91
N PHE A 75 7.78 -6.14 0.15
CA PHE A 75 6.67 -6.03 -0.79
C PHE A 75 5.31 -5.92 -0.09
N ASP A 76 5.12 -6.60 1.03
CA ASP A 76 3.92 -6.48 1.87
C ASP A 76 3.77 -5.05 2.40
N SER A 77 4.83 -4.49 2.99
CA SER A 77 4.88 -3.09 3.45
C SER A 77 4.61 -2.11 2.30
N PHE A 78 5.23 -2.31 1.14
CA PHE A 78 5.05 -1.44 -0.02
C PHE A 78 3.61 -1.42 -0.53
N ARG A 79 2.90 -2.55 -0.49
CA ARG A 79 1.48 -2.59 -0.87
C ARG A 79 0.61 -1.79 0.09
N CYS A 80 0.91 -1.81 1.39
CA CYS A 80 0.24 -0.97 2.37
C CYS A 80 0.55 0.52 2.14
N TRP A 81 1.81 0.86 1.89
CA TRP A 81 2.23 2.22 1.54
C TRP A 81 1.51 2.73 0.27
N LEU A 82 1.45 1.93 -0.80
CA LEU A 82 0.72 2.28 -2.03
C LEU A 82 -0.76 2.61 -1.78
N ILE A 83 -1.40 1.90 -0.84
CA ILE A 83 -2.78 2.21 -0.45
C ILE A 83 -2.81 3.57 0.30
N GLY A 84 -1.85 3.82 1.19
CA GLY A 84 -1.68 5.10 1.90
C GLY A 84 -1.49 6.30 0.96
N GLN A 85 -0.82 6.11 -0.17
CA GLN A 85 -0.63 7.14 -1.21
C GLN A 85 -1.94 7.57 -1.91
N GLY A 86 -3.06 6.92 -1.60
CA GLY A 86 -4.38 7.32 -2.04
C GLY A 86 -4.76 6.79 -3.41
N ARG A 87 -5.95 7.17 -3.87
CA ARG A 87 -6.59 6.50 -5.00
C ARG A 87 -5.82 6.62 -6.31
N GLU A 88 -5.35 7.82 -6.63
CA GLU A 88 -4.70 8.08 -7.92
C GLU A 88 -3.42 7.27 -8.09
N VAL A 89 -2.56 7.30 -7.06
CA VAL A 89 -1.30 6.54 -7.04
C VAL A 89 -1.58 5.04 -7.06
N PHE A 90 -2.48 4.55 -6.20
CA PHE A 90 -2.80 3.13 -6.11
C PHE A 90 -3.38 2.56 -7.42
N GLU A 91 -4.37 3.25 -8.00
CA GLU A 91 -4.99 2.80 -9.25
C GLU A 91 -4.01 2.89 -10.43
N GLY A 92 -3.18 3.95 -10.47
CA GLY A 92 -2.10 4.09 -11.45
C GLY A 92 -1.10 2.94 -11.38
N ALA A 93 -0.59 2.66 -10.18
CA ALA A 93 0.37 1.59 -9.92
C ALA A 93 -0.18 0.20 -10.29
N VAL A 94 -1.43 -0.10 -9.91
CA VAL A 94 -2.03 -1.41 -10.23
C VAL A 94 -2.31 -1.56 -11.73
N GLN A 95 -2.61 -0.47 -12.43
CA GLN A 95 -2.87 -0.49 -13.87
C GLN A 95 -1.57 -0.59 -14.69
N ASP A 96 -0.57 0.23 -14.35
CA ASP A 96 0.71 0.32 -15.04
C ASP A 96 1.80 0.81 -14.06
N PRO A 97 2.51 -0.11 -13.38
CA PRO A 97 3.46 0.26 -12.33
C PRO A 97 4.59 1.20 -12.78
N ASP A 98 4.99 1.17 -14.05
CA ASP A 98 6.05 2.05 -14.57
C ASP A 98 5.65 3.54 -14.52
N THR A 99 4.34 3.83 -14.47
CA THR A 99 3.81 5.19 -14.34
C THR A 99 4.05 5.82 -12.97
N LEU A 100 4.44 5.02 -11.96
CA LEU A 100 4.91 5.56 -10.68
C LEU A 100 6.08 6.53 -10.87
N ALA A 101 6.87 6.38 -11.92
CA ALA A 101 7.92 7.31 -12.30
C ALA A 101 7.42 8.72 -12.66
N GLU A 102 6.14 8.89 -13.02
CA GLU A 102 5.53 10.20 -13.30
C GLU A 102 4.65 10.69 -12.15
N ILE A 103 3.99 9.77 -11.45
CA ILE A 103 3.02 10.09 -10.41
C ILE A 103 3.73 10.46 -9.09
N LEU A 104 4.84 9.78 -8.77
CA LEU A 104 5.64 10.11 -7.59
C LEU A 104 6.50 11.35 -7.87
N GLU A 105 6.33 12.39 -7.06
CA GLU A 105 7.16 13.59 -7.16
C GLU A 105 8.60 13.29 -6.73
N ASP A 106 8.77 12.58 -5.62
CA ASP A 106 10.05 12.09 -5.08
C ASP A 106 9.84 10.69 -4.45
N PHE A 107 10.93 10.01 -4.09
CA PHE A 107 10.90 8.75 -3.34
C PHE A 107 12.14 8.67 -2.44
N ASP A 108 11.94 8.70 -1.13
CA ASP A 108 12.99 8.52 -0.13
C ASP A 108 12.95 7.09 0.43
N GLU A 109 13.88 6.24 0.01
CA GLU A 109 13.94 4.82 0.43
C GLU A 109 14.04 4.59 1.96
N GLU A 110 14.36 5.63 2.76
CA GLU A 110 14.36 5.53 4.22
C GLU A 110 12.94 5.52 4.82
N PHE A 111 11.98 6.14 4.13
CA PHE A 111 10.61 6.32 4.65
C PHE A 111 9.56 5.80 3.65
N ASP A 112 9.69 6.11 2.38
CA ASP A 112 8.75 5.73 1.34
C ASP A 112 8.82 4.24 1.04
N GLY A 113 7.64 3.65 0.85
CA GLY A 113 7.48 2.23 0.59
C GLY A 113 7.44 1.35 1.84
N ASP A 114 7.76 1.87 3.02
CA ASP A 114 7.40 1.20 4.28
C ASP A 114 6.02 1.69 4.75
N GLY A 115 5.04 0.80 4.76
CA GLY A 115 3.68 1.11 5.14
C GLY A 115 3.07 0.06 6.04
N GLU A 116 3.88 -0.77 6.69
CA GLU A 116 3.39 -1.90 7.50
C GLU A 116 2.32 -1.45 8.50
N GLU A 117 2.58 -0.35 9.22
CA GLU A 117 1.69 0.18 10.26
C GLU A 117 0.33 0.65 9.72
N LEU A 118 0.27 1.12 8.46
CA LEU A 118 -1.00 1.44 7.80
C LEU A 118 -1.90 0.20 7.66
N GLY A 119 -1.29 -0.97 7.46
CA GLY A 119 -2.00 -2.25 7.38
C GLY A 119 -2.66 -2.64 8.69
N TYR A 120 -2.08 -2.28 9.83
CA TYR A 120 -2.62 -2.59 11.16
C TYR A 120 -3.60 -1.56 11.70
N ALA A 121 -3.64 -0.34 11.13
CA ALA A 121 -4.41 0.78 11.67
C ALA A 121 -5.90 0.48 11.94
N ALA A 122 -6.55 -0.30 11.06
CA ALA A 122 -7.96 -0.65 11.23
C ALA A 122 -8.18 -1.67 12.36
N ASP A 123 -7.29 -2.64 12.51
CA ASP A 123 -7.34 -3.63 13.58
C ASP A 123 -7.06 -2.98 14.93
N GLU A 124 -6.08 -2.09 14.99
CA GLU A 124 -5.77 -1.32 16.20
C GLU A 124 -6.97 -0.45 16.60
N ALA A 125 -7.54 0.32 15.66
CA ALA A 125 -8.69 1.17 15.95
C ALA A 125 -9.90 0.35 16.43
N TYR A 126 -10.13 -0.83 15.84
CA TYR A 126 -11.21 -1.72 16.27
C TYR A 126 -10.97 -2.26 17.69
N GLU A 127 -9.74 -2.67 18.01
CA GLU A 127 -9.38 -3.13 19.35
C GLU A 127 -9.53 -2.01 20.39
N GLN A 128 -9.12 -0.78 20.08
CA GLN A 128 -9.29 0.38 20.97
C GLN A 128 -10.78 0.68 21.25
N LEU A 129 -11.64 0.57 20.22
CA LEU A 129 -13.08 0.84 20.33
C LEU A 129 -13.84 -0.23 21.12
N THR A 130 -13.45 -1.50 20.97
CA THR A 130 -14.25 -2.64 21.41
C THR A 130 -13.61 -3.45 22.55
N GLY A 131 -12.29 -3.31 22.73
CA GLY A 131 -11.49 -4.11 23.66
C GLY A 131 -11.26 -5.55 23.21
N VAL A 132 -11.47 -5.88 21.93
CA VAL A 132 -11.25 -7.22 21.36
C VAL A 132 -10.61 -7.13 19.98
N VAL A 133 -9.89 -8.19 19.59
CA VAL A 133 -9.32 -8.33 18.24
C VAL A 133 -10.43 -8.30 17.19
N SER A 134 -10.11 -7.72 16.02
CA SER A 134 -11.01 -7.67 14.87
C SER A 134 -11.47 -9.08 14.45
N PRO A 135 -12.75 -9.25 14.08
CA PRO A 135 -13.23 -10.50 13.53
C PRO A 135 -12.74 -10.69 12.08
N ASP A 136 -12.84 -11.94 11.60
CA ASP A 136 -12.68 -12.26 10.19
C ASP A 136 -13.57 -11.38 9.29
N LEU A 137 -12.96 -10.76 8.28
CA LEU A 137 -13.61 -9.78 7.41
C LEU A 137 -14.58 -10.42 6.39
N GLY A 138 -14.55 -11.74 6.22
CA GLY A 138 -15.35 -12.50 5.26
C GLY A 138 -14.85 -12.36 3.81
N LEU A 139 -13.60 -11.93 3.62
CA LEU A 139 -12.97 -11.78 2.31
C LEU A 139 -12.32 -13.09 1.86
N PRO A 140 -12.20 -13.33 0.54
CA PRO A 140 -11.42 -14.45 0.04
C PRO A 140 -9.96 -14.28 0.52
N PRO A 141 -9.26 -15.39 0.82
CA PRO A 141 -7.84 -15.29 1.15
C PRO A 141 -7.05 -14.79 -0.06
N GLN A 142 -5.92 -14.13 0.22
CA GLN A 142 -4.93 -13.79 -0.78
C GLN A 142 -4.54 -15.03 -1.63
N PRO A 143 -4.31 -14.87 -2.93
CA PRO A 143 -3.72 -15.93 -3.76
C PRO A 143 -2.37 -16.42 -3.21
N GLN A 144 -2.00 -17.67 -3.50
CA GLN A 144 -0.71 -18.23 -3.05
C GLN A 144 0.51 -17.64 -3.77
N GLN A 145 0.30 -16.94 -4.89
CA GLN A 145 1.34 -16.32 -5.70
C GLN A 145 0.81 -15.02 -6.27
N PRO A 146 1.69 -14.03 -6.54
CA PRO A 146 1.29 -12.80 -7.19
C PRO A 146 0.65 -13.08 -8.55
N GLU A 147 -0.35 -12.28 -8.92
CA GLU A 147 -0.98 -12.38 -10.23
C GLU A 147 -0.07 -11.85 -11.35
N GLY A 148 -0.31 -12.30 -12.58
CA GLY A 148 0.41 -11.85 -13.77
C GLY A 148 1.57 -12.75 -14.17
N THR A 149 2.49 -12.19 -14.95
CA THR A 149 3.69 -12.90 -15.43
C THR A 149 4.77 -12.84 -14.35
N PRO A 150 5.31 -13.98 -13.88
CA PRO A 150 6.41 -13.98 -12.92
C PRO A 150 7.57 -13.10 -13.37
N LEU A 151 8.09 -12.32 -12.43
CA LEU A 151 9.21 -11.42 -12.59
C LEU A 151 10.12 -11.60 -11.38
N ASP A 152 11.40 -11.82 -11.62
CA ASP A 152 12.39 -11.96 -10.56
C ASP A 152 12.76 -10.56 -10.04
N PRO A 153 12.45 -10.19 -8.79
CA PRO A 153 12.78 -8.88 -8.24
C PRO A 153 14.29 -8.66 -8.09
N ASP A 154 15.11 -9.71 -8.20
CA ASP A 154 16.58 -9.61 -8.16
C ASP A 154 17.22 -9.50 -9.57
N ASP A 155 16.44 -9.66 -10.66
CA ASP A 155 16.94 -9.54 -12.03
C ASP A 155 16.84 -8.09 -12.53
N GLU A 156 17.84 -7.28 -12.16
CA GLU A 156 17.97 -5.88 -12.56
C GLU A 156 17.81 -5.64 -14.07
N ALA A 157 18.29 -6.56 -14.92
CA ALA A 157 18.18 -6.40 -16.36
C ALA A 157 16.74 -6.58 -16.84
N ALA A 158 16.03 -7.56 -16.27
CA ALA A 158 14.60 -7.75 -16.52
C ALA A 158 13.77 -6.58 -15.98
N LEU A 159 14.11 -6.05 -14.81
CA LEU A 159 13.47 -4.86 -14.23
C LEU A 159 13.68 -3.62 -15.12
N ALA A 160 14.91 -3.37 -15.58
CA ALA A 160 15.23 -2.25 -16.47
C ALA A 160 14.50 -2.33 -17.83
N GLU A 161 14.34 -3.55 -18.38
CA GLU A 161 13.56 -3.76 -19.59
C GLU A 161 12.05 -3.56 -19.35
N ARG A 162 11.56 -3.98 -18.19
CA ARG A 162 10.13 -3.98 -17.86
C ARG A 162 9.61 -2.61 -17.42
N PHE A 163 10.42 -1.85 -16.68
CA PHE A 163 10.08 -0.56 -16.08
C PHE A 163 11.11 0.52 -16.49
N PRO A 164 11.21 0.84 -17.79
CA PRO A 164 12.21 1.79 -18.28
C PRO A 164 12.11 3.17 -17.62
N MET A 165 10.91 3.64 -17.25
CA MET A 165 10.74 4.97 -16.66
C MET A 165 11.14 4.99 -15.18
N LEU A 166 10.71 3.99 -14.41
CA LEU A 166 11.18 3.83 -13.02
C LEU A 166 12.68 3.61 -12.98
N TRP A 167 13.22 2.78 -13.86
CA TRP A 167 14.65 2.51 -13.92
C TRP A 167 15.47 3.76 -14.26
N GLU A 168 14.98 4.63 -15.16
CA GLU A 168 15.65 5.89 -15.49
C GLU A 168 15.70 6.87 -14.29
N ARG A 169 14.63 6.92 -13.47
CA ARG A 169 14.58 7.84 -12.31
C ARG A 169 15.23 7.27 -11.05
N PHE A 170 14.99 6.00 -10.74
CA PHE A 170 15.24 5.41 -9.43
C PHE A 170 16.13 4.16 -9.48
N GLY A 171 16.43 3.62 -10.66
CA GLY A 171 17.29 2.45 -10.80
C GLY A 171 18.69 2.69 -10.23
N ALA A 172 19.20 1.71 -9.49
CA ALA A 172 20.57 1.74 -8.97
C ALA A 172 21.59 1.75 -10.13
N MET A 173 22.60 2.63 -10.05
CA MET A 173 23.76 2.65 -10.97
C MET A 173 24.95 1.85 -10.42
#